data_AF-Q99MH5-F1
#
_entry.id   AF-Q99MH5-F1
#
_cell.length_a   1.000
_cell.length_b   1.000
_cell.length_c   1.000
_cell.angle_alpha   90.00
_cell.angle_beta   90.00
_cell.angle_gamma   90.00
#
_symmetry.space_group_name_H-M   'P 1'
#
loop_
_entity.id
_entity.type
_entity.pdbx_description
1 polymer ?
#
loop_
_entity_poly.entity_id
_entity_poly.type
_entity_poly.pdbx_seq_one_letter_code
_entity_poly.pdbx_strand_id
1 'polypeptide(L)'
;MEVSMPLPQIYVEKTLALIKPDVVDKEEEIQDIILGSGFTIIQRRKLHLSPEHCSNFYVEQYGKMFFPNLTAYMSSGPLVAMILARHKAISYWKELMGPSNSLVAKETHPDSLRAIYGTDELRNALHGSNDFAASEREIRFMFPAVIIEPIPIGQAAKDYINLYVAPTLLQGLTELCKEKPPDPYLWLADWLMKNNPNKPKLCHFPVTEEP
;
A
#
# COMPACT_ATOMS: atom_id res chain seq x y z
N MET A 1 -26.78 14.82 29.07
CA MET A 1 -25.97 13.84 28.32
C MET A 1 -24.68 14.54 27.96
N GLU A 2 -23.62 14.34 28.74
CA GLU A 2 -22.28 14.77 28.35
C GLU A 2 -21.87 13.92 27.15
N VAL A 3 -21.90 14.52 25.97
CA VAL A 3 -21.23 13.96 24.80
C VAL A 3 -19.74 14.08 25.12
N SER A 4 -19.14 13.00 25.61
CA SER A 4 -17.70 12.92 25.83
C SER A 4 -17.03 13.26 24.50
N MET A 5 -16.42 14.43 24.39
CA MET A 5 -15.60 14.75 23.23
C MET A 5 -14.50 13.67 23.17
N PRO A 6 -14.33 12.98 22.04
CA PRO A 6 -13.25 12.00 21.93
C PRO A 6 -11.93 12.72 22.20
N LEU A 7 -11.04 12.08 22.97
CA LEU A 7 -9.69 12.58 23.25
C LEU A 7 -9.06 13.11 21.95
N PRO A 8 -8.34 14.25 21.98
CA PRO A 8 -7.73 14.80 20.78
C PRO A 8 -6.71 13.79 20.25
N GLN A 9 -7.13 13.03 19.24
CA GLN A 9 -6.28 12.09 18.54
C GLN A 9 -5.38 12.94 17.64
N ILE A 10 -4.10 13.02 17.97
CA ILE A 10 -3.11 13.70 17.13
C ILE A 10 -2.95 12.85 15.87
N TYR A 11 -3.74 13.16 14.85
CA TYR A 11 -3.65 12.52 13.54
C TYR A 11 -2.47 13.10 12.78
N VAL A 12 -1.45 12.27 12.55
CA VAL A 12 -0.35 12.58 11.64
C VAL A 12 -0.63 11.90 10.32
N GLU A 13 -0.80 12.71 9.28
CA GLU A 13 -1.05 12.24 7.93
C GLU A 13 0.15 11.45 7.41
N LYS A 14 -0.16 10.36 6.68
CA LYS A 14 0.83 9.47 6.08
C LYS A 14 0.65 9.46 4.55
N THR A 15 1.75 9.39 3.83
CA THR A 15 1.77 9.24 2.37
C THR A 15 2.74 8.14 1.95
N LEU A 16 2.44 7.46 0.84
CA LEU A 16 3.42 6.59 0.20
C LEU A 16 4.37 7.46 -0.62
N ALA A 17 5.67 7.22 -0.47
CA ALA A 17 6.70 7.68 -1.40
C ALA A 17 7.37 6.46 -2.05
N LEU A 18 7.56 6.51 -3.38
CA LEU A 18 8.42 5.55 -4.07
C LEU A 18 9.60 6.28 -4.72
N ILE A 19 10.79 5.70 -4.59
CA ILE A 19 11.96 6.00 -5.42
C ILE A 19 11.96 4.98 -6.56
N LYS A 20 11.82 5.48 -7.78
CA LYS A 20 11.65 4.68 -9.01
C LYS A 20 12.99 4.08 -9.47
N PRO A 21 12.96 3.05 -10.34
CA PRO A 21 14.15 2.30 -10.75
C PRO A 21 15.31 3.13 -11.33
N ASP A 22 15.00 4.28 -11.96
CA ASP A 22 15.98 5.18 -12.58
C ASP A 22 16.94 5.86 -11.60
N VAL A 23 16.54 5.99 -10.33
CA VAL A 23 17.26 6.83 -9.34
C VAL A 23 17.45 6.12 -8.01
N VAL A 24 17.36 4.79 -7.98
CA VAL A 24 17.55 4.00 -6.75
C VAL A 24 18.98 4.12 -6.21
N ASP A 25 19.97 4.42 -7.04
CA ASP A 25 21.33 4.73 -6.63
C ASP A 25 21.43 6.07 -5.86
N LYS A 26 20.42 6.95 -5.99
CA LYS A 26 20.29 8.23 -5.28
C LYS A 26 19.46 8.13 -4.01
N GLU A 27 19.19 6.92 -3.54
CA GLU A 27 18.31 6.64 -2.40
C GLU A 27 18.74 7.35 -1.11
N GLU A 28 20.03 7.44 -0.80
CA GLU A 28 20.54 8.09 0.42
C GLU A 28 20.32 9.60 0.36
N GLU A 29 20.70 10.24 -0.76
CA GLU A 29 20.55 11.68 -0.97
C GLU A 29 19.07 12.12 -0.93
N ILE A 30 18.18 11.35 -1.56
CA ILE A 30 16.74 11.62 -1.54
C ILE A 30 16.18 11.50 -0.12
N GLN A 31 16.63 10.51 0.67
CA GLN A 31 16.20 10.36 2.06
C GLN A 31 16.66 11.54 2.93
N ASP A 32 17.90 12.02 2.74
CA ASP A 32 18.39 13.19 3.46
C ASP A 32 17.56 14.44 3.15
N ILE A 33 17.17 14.64 1.88
CA ILE A 33 16.26 15.74 1.50
C ILE A 33 14.87 15.57 2.15
N ILE A 34 14.33 14.36 2.17
CA ILE A 34 13.03 14.05 2.81
C ILE A 34 13.08 14.40 4.31
N LEU A 35 14.12 13.95 5.02
CA LEU A 35 14.30 14.20 6.45
C LEU A 35 14.53 15.69 6.72
N GLY A 36 15.39 16.34 5.94
CA GLY A 36 15.64 17.78 6.01
C GLY A 36 14.40 18.63 5.72
N SER A 37 13.46 18.10 4.93
CA SER A 37 12.17 18.72 4.66
C SER A 37 11.16 18.57 5.79
N GLY A 38 11.50 17.88 6.89
CA GLY A 38 10.66 17.71 8.07
C GLY A 38 9.67 16.55 8.00
N PHE A 39 9.92 15.56 7.13
CA PHE A 39 9.19 14.29 7.16
C PHE A 39 9.83 13.31 8.14
N THR A 40 9.00 12.44 8.71
CA THR A 40 9.46 11.22 9.37
C THR A 40 9.28 10.04 8.43
N ILE A 41 10.34 9.23 8.24
CA ILE A 41 10.24 7.95 7.54
C ILE A 41 9.80 6.89 8.56
N ILE A 42 8.54 6.46 8.50
CA ILE A 42 7.99 5.45 9.44
C ILE A 42 8.50 4.05 9.08
N GLN A 43 8.47 3.73 7.79
CA GLN A 43 8.89 2.44 7.30
C GLN A 43 9.49 2.60 5.90
N ARG A 44 10.45 1.75 5.58
CA ARG A 44 11.13 1.71 4.29
C ARG A 44 11.36 0.25 3.89
N ARG A 45 11.26 -0.04 2.59
CA ARG A 45 11.72 -1.32 2.04
C ARG A 45 12.13 -1.18 0.57
N LYS A 46 13.13 -1.96 0.17
CA LYS A 46 13.55 -2.09 -1.23
C LYS A 46 12.89 -3.33 -1.85
N LEU A 47 12.37 -3.20 -3.06
CA LEU A 47 11.50 -4.18 -3.72
C LEU A 47 11.85 -4.29 -5.18
N HIS A 48 11.54 -5.41 -5.80
CA HIS A 48 11.43 -5.53 -7.26
C HIS A 48 10.03 -6.07 -7.56
N LEU A 49 9.18 -5.22 -8.15
CA LEU A 49 7.81 -5.62 -8.47
C LEU A 49 7.76 -6.35 -9.82
N SER A 50 6.95 -7.41 -9.89
CA SER A 50 6.62 -8.04 -11.17
C SER A 50 5.74 -7.10 -12.02
N PRO A 51 5.69 -7.27 -13.34
CA PRO A 51 4.76 -6.52 -14.20
C PRO A 51 3.29 -6.62 -13.76
N GLU A 52 2.89 -7.78 -13.22
CA GLU A 52 1.55 -7.99 -12.64
C GLU A 52 1.32 -7.15 -11.39
N HIS A 53 2.27 -7.13 -10.45
CA HIS A 53 2.18 -6.27 -9.27
C HIS A 53 2.18 -4.78 -9.65
N CYS A 54 2.97 -4.37 -10.64
CA CYS A 54 2.91 -3.00 -11.16
C CYS A 54 1.54 -2.68 -11.76
N SER A 55 0.93 -3.63 -12.47
CA SER A 55 -0.40 -3.44 -13.10
C SER A 55 -1.47 -3.24 -12.04
N ASN A 56 -1.43 -4.05 -10.98
CA ASN A 56 -2.35 -3.96 -9.86
C ASN A 56 -2.15 -2.66 -9.06
N PHE A 57 -0.91 -2.22 -8.87
CA PHE A 57 -0.61 -0.96 -8.18
C PHE A 57 -1.14 0.26 -8.96
N TYR A 58 -0.98 0.27 -10.29
CA TYR A 58 -1.41 1.37 -11.16
C TYR A 58 -2.80 1.15 -11.78
N VAL A 59 -3.66 0.33 -11.18
CA VAL A 59 -4.96 -0.07 -11.77
C VAL A 59 -5.85 1.12 -12.18
N GLU A 60 -5.76 2.26 -11.50
CA GLU A 60 -6.50 3.49 -11.86
C GLU A 60 -6.08 4.08 -13.21
N GLN A 61 -4.89 3.73 -13.71
CA GLN A 61 -4.36 4.15 -15.01
C GLN A 61 -4.67 3.13 -16.11
N TYR A 62 -5.41 2.06 -15.80
CA TYR A 62 -5.80 1.05 -16.78
C TYR A 62 -6.57 1.69 -17.95
N GLY A 63 -6.23 1.26 -19.17
CA GLY A 63 -6.80 1.80 -20.41
C GLY A 63 -6.13 3.09 -20.92
N LYS A 64 -5.20 3.71 -20.18
CA LYS A 64 -4.38 4.82 -20.69
C LYS A 64 -3.31 4.29 -21.65
N MET A 65 -3.02 5.02 -22.72
CA MET A 65 -2.03 4.60 -23.74
C MET A 65 -0.62 4.37 -23.16
N PHE A 66 -0.23 5.10 -22.11
CA PHE A 66 1.06 4.95 -21.45
C PHE A 66 1.10 3.82 -20.41
N PHE A 67 -0.02 3.20 -20.07
CA PHE A 67 -0.12 2.22 -18.98
C PHE A 67 0.83 1.01 -19.15
N PRO A 68 0.96 0.38 -20.34
CA PRO A 68 1.90 -0.72 -20.54
C PRO A 68 3.37 -0.29 -20.33
N ASN A 69 3.72 0.91 -20.79
CA ASN A 69 5.07 1.45 -20.62
C ASN A 69 5.35 1.76 -19.14
N LEU A 70 4.36 2.27 -18.41
CA LEU A 70 4.46 2.50 -16.97
C LEU A 70 4.72 1.20 -16.20
N THR A 71 3.98 0.14 -16.53
CA THR A 71 4.13 -1.17 -15.88
C THR A 71 5.46 -1.83 -16.22
N ALA A 72 5.86 -1.84 -17.49
CA ALA A 72 7.16 -2.36 -17.91
C ALA A 72 8.32 -1.60 -17.25
N TYR A 73 8.21 -0.26 -17.17
CA TYR A 73 9.22 0.57 -16.54
C TYR A 73 9.35 0.30 -15.04
N MET A 74 8.23 0.31 -14.30
CA MET A 74 8.24 0.13 -12.85
C MET A 74 8.66 -1.27 -12.41
N SER A 75 8.58 -2.26 -13.32
CA SER A 75 9.06 -3.63 -13.11
C SER A 75 10.46 -3.89 -13.68
N SER A 76 11.10 -2.90 -14.30
CA SER A 76 12.42 -3.06 -14.95
C SER A 76 13.58 -3.25 -13.98
N GLY A 77 13.39 -2.91 -12.70
CA GLY A 77 14.44 -2.97 -11.70
C GLY A 77 13.92 -2.80 -10.27
N PRO A 78 14.83 -2.74 -9.29
CA PRO A 78 14.44 -2.47 -7.92
C PRO A 78 13.86 -1.06 -7.79
N LEU A 79 13.04 -0.86 -6.77
CA LEU A 79 12.51 0.42 -6.31
C LEU A 79 12.52 0.47 -4.78
N VAL A 80 12.39 1.66 -4.21
CA VAL A 80 12.31 1.83 -2.75
C VAL A 80 10.94 2.38 -2.41
N ALA A 81 10.23 1.71 -1.51
CA ALA A 81 8.97 2.19 -0.95
C ALA A 81 9.21 2.74 0.46
N MET A 82 8.57 3.86 0.79
CA MET A 82 8.62 4.49 2.10
C MET A 82 7.23 4.97 2.53
N ILE A 83 6.94 4.85 3.82
CA ILE A 83 5.82 5.51 4.47
C ILE A 83 6.36 6.79 5.09
N LEU A 84 5.95 7.94 4.56
CA LEU A 84 6.32 9.25 5.09
C LEU A 84 5.19 9.79 5.97
N ALA A 85 5.54 10.45 7.06
CA ALA A 85 4.59 11.06 7.98
C ALA A 85 4.95 12.52 8.27
N ARG A 86 3.92 13.38 8.22
CA ARG A 86 4.00 14.82 8.53
C ARG A 86 2.57 15.37 8.66
N HIS A 87 2.40 16.52 9.29
CA HIS A 87 1.21 17.34 9.04
C HIS A 87 1.12 17.69 7.53
N LYS A 88 -0.02 17.39 6.88
CA LYS A 88 -0.23 17.60 5.44
C LYS A 88 0.78 16.85 4.55
N ALA A 89 1.16 15.62 4.95
CA ALA A 89 2.22 14.85 4.29
C ALA A 89 2.03 14.70 2.77
N ILE A 90 0.80 14.47 2.29
CA ILE A 90 0.49 14.29 0.88
C ILE A 90 0.76 15.58 0.11
N SER A 91 0.26 16.72 0.56
CA SER A 91 0.46 17.98 -0.16
C SER A 91 1.91 18.42 -0.14
N TYR A 92 2.59 18.32 1.01
CA TYR A 92 4.01 18.64 1.12
C TYR A 92 4.87 17.71 0.27
N TRP A 93 4.53 16.42 0.17
CA TRP A 93 5.29 15.48 -0.65
C TRP A 93 5.12 15.79 -2.14
N LYS A 94 3.90 16.14 -2.57
CA LYS A 94 3.62 16.58 -3.94
C LYS A 94 4.37 17.87 -4.28
N GLU A 95 4.44 18.82 -3.36
CA GLU A 95 5.20 20.06 -3.52
C GLU A 95 6.71 19.78 -3.65
N LEU A 96 7.27 18.96 -2.76
CA LEU A 96 8.69 18.60 -2.77
C LEU A 96 9.09 17.83 -4.04
N MET A 97 8.21 16.96 -4.54
CA MET A 97 8.43 16.28 -5.82
C MET A 97 8.36 17.23 -7.01
N GLY A 98 7.42 18.17 -7.01
CA GLY A 98 7.12 19.03 -8.16
C GLY A 98 6.26 18.36 -9.24
N PRO A 99 6.04 19.06 -10.38
CA PRO A 99 5.19 18.61 -11.47
C PRO A 99 5.57 17.23 -12.03
N SER A 100 4.58 16.43 -12.45
CA SER A 100 4.83 15.05 -12.94
C SER A 100 5.73 14.97 -14.17
N ASN A 101 5.69 15.98 -15.05
CA ASN A 101 6.60 16.06 -16.19
C ASN A 101 7.89 16.76 -15.75
N SER A 102 9.00 16.03 -15.80
CA SER A 102 10.31 16.52 -15.36
C SER A 102 10.82 17.74 -16.14
N LEU A 103 10.43 17.88 -17.42
CA LEU A 103 10.78 19.07 -18.22
C LEU A 103 10.05 20.30 -17.69
N VAL A 104 8.75 20.17 -17.43
CA VAL A 104 7.95 21.24 -16.80
C VAL A 104 8.45 21.55 -15.40
N ALA A 105 8.85 20.53 -14.63
CA ALA A 105 9.44 20.71 -13.31
C ALA A 105 10.73 21.54 -13.37
N LYS A 106 11.63 21.28 -14.32
CA LYS A 106 12.86 22.06 -14.52
C LYS A 106 12.59 23.53 -14.82
N GLU A 107 11.53 23.82 -15.56
CA GLU A 107 11.16 25.20 -15.92
C GLU A 107 10.46 25.95 -14.78
N THR A 108 9.59 25.26 -14.03
CA THR A 108 8.68 25.93 -13.08
C THR A 108 9.06 25.76 -11.60
N HIS A 109 9.74 24.66 -11.26
CA HIS A 109 10.13 24.29 -9.90
C HIS A 109 11.55 23.67 -9.93
N PRO A 110 12.59 24.45 -10.28
CA PRO A 110 13.93 23.92 -10.54
C PRO A 110 14.57 23.20 -9.34
N ASP A 111 14.15 23.54 -8.12
CA ASP A 111 14.62 22.92 -6.88
C ASP A 111 13.81 21.66 -6.50
N SER A 112 12.79 21.29 -7.27
CA SER A 112 11.97 20.10 -6.99
C SER A 112 12.72 18.81 -7.31
N LEU A 113 12.38 17.72 -6.61
CA LEU A 113 13.06 16.44 -6.81
C LEU A 113 12.90 15.91 -8.25
N ARG A 114 11.76 16.16 -8.91
CA ARG A 114 11.57 15.79 -10.31
C ARG A 114 12.38 16.64 -11.27
N ALA A 115 12.68 17.88 -10.92
CA ALA A 115 13.58 18.72 -11.71
C ALA A 115 15.04 18.23 -11.61
N ILE A 116 15.46 17.86 -10.39
CA ILE A 116 16.83 17.44 -10.09
C ILE A 116 17.12 16.03 -10.64
N TYR A 117 16.25 15.07 -10.36
CA TYR A 117 16.49 13.65 -10.65
C TYR A 117 15.74 13.11 -11.87
N GLY A 118 14.66 13.78 -12.28
CA GLY A 118 13.80 13.33 -13.37
C GLY A 118 14.34 13.69 -14.76
N THR A 119 14.04 12.83 -15.74
CA THR A 119 14.46 13.02 -17.14
C THR A 119 13.27 13.24 -18.08
N ASP A 120 12.17 12.54 -17.86
CA ASP A 120 10.94 12.66 -18.67
C ASP A 120 9.68 12.47 -17.79
N GLU A 121 8.50 12.30 -18.39
CA GLU A 121 7.24 12.10 -17.66
C GLU A 121 7.13 10.71 -17.00
N LEU A 122 7.71 9.68 -17.60
CA LEU A 122 7.72 8.31 -17.11
C LEU A 122 8.84 8.10 -16.07
N ARG A 123 10.06 8.52 -16.42
CA ARG A 123 11.28 8.56 -15.61
C ARG A 123 11.40 9.89 -14.88
N ASN A 124 10.39 10.14 -14.04
CA ASN A 124 10.32 11.32 -13.19
C ASN A 124 10.77 11.02 -11.76
N ALA A 125 11.67 10.05 -11.55
CA ALA A 125 12.29 9.70 -10.27
C ALA A 125 11.39 9.21 -9.12
N LEU A 126 10.21 9.79 -8.91
CA LEU A 126 9.43 9.64 -7.68
C LEU A 126 7.92 9.49 -7.95
N HIS A 127 7.29 8.69 -7.09
CA HIS A 127 5.83 8.57 -6.98
C HIS A 127 5.39 9.06 -5.60
N GLY A 128 4.20 9.67 -5.56
CA GLY A 128 3.49 9.96 -4.32
C GLY A 128 1.99 9.85 -4.52
N SER A 129 1.30 9.51 -3.45
CA SER A 129 -0.15 9.34 -3.46
C SER A 129 -0.88 10.66 -3.74
N ASN A 130 -2.03 10.58 -4.42
CA ASN A 130 -2.77 11.77 -4.86
C ASN A 130 -3.60 12.40 -3.74
N ASP A 131 -4.19 11.56 -2.88
CA ASP A 131 -5.09 11.88 -1.78
C ASP A 131 -5.02 10.81 -0.68
N PHE A 132 -5.82 10.97 0.38
CA PHE A 132 -5.83 10.08 1.53
C PHE A 132 -6.24 8.65 1.17
N ALA A 133 -7.25 8.46 0.31
CA ALA A 133 -7.73 7.15 -0.07
C ALA A 133 -6.69 6.40 -0.91
N ALA A 134 -6.04 7.10 -1.85
CA ALA A 134 -4.91 6.57 -2.60
C ALA A 134 -3.74 6.22 -1.66
N SER A 135 -3.40 7.09 -0.71
CA SER A 135 -2.34 6.85 0.27
C SER A 135 -2.59 5.58 1.08
N GLU A 136 -3.78 5.41 1.66
CA GLU A 136 -4.09 4.20 2.43
C GLU A 136 -3.99 2.93 1.57
N ARG A 137 -4.58 2.94 0.37
CA ARG A 137 -4.53 1.80 -0.54
C ARG A 137 -3.10 1.45 -0.92
N GLU A 138 -2.32 2.44 -1.32
CA GLU A 138 -0.95 2.29 -1.79
C GLU A 138 -0.01 1.84 -0.66
N ILE A 139 -0.18 2.38 0.55
CA ILE A 139 0.54 1.91 1.73
C ILE A 139 0.16 0.47 2.05
N ARG A 140 -1.12 0.07 2.03
CA ARG A 140 -1.50 -1.35 2.27
C ARG A 140 -0.90 -2.28 1.22
N PHE A 141 -0.87 -1.85 -0.04
CA PHE A 141 -0.25 -2.62 -1.12
C PHE A 141 1.25 -2.81 -0.89
N MET A 142 1.94 -1.73 -0.53
CA MET A 142 3.39 -1.74 -0.30
C MET A 142 3.80 -2.21 1.09
N PHE A 143 2.91 -2.26 2.08
CA PHE A 143 3.25 -2.63 3.46
C PHE A 143 2.07 -3.38 4.07
N PRO A 144 1.79 -4.62 3.61
CA PRO A 144 0.57 -5.35 4.00
C PRO A 144 0.50 -5.69 5.49
N ALA A 145 1.63 -5.66 6.20
CA ALA A 145 1.71 -5.90 7.65
C ALA A 145 1.56 -4.61 8.48
N VAL A 146 1.47 -3.43 7.87
CA VAL A 146 1.38 -2.16 8.60
C VAL A 146 -0.06 -1.90 9.04
N ILE A 147 -0.23 -1.46 10.28
CA ILE A 147 -1.51 -0.96 10.78
C ILE A 147 -1.65 0.49 10.33
N ILE A 148 -2.65 0.76 9.49
CA ILE A 148 -3.02 2.12 9.09
C ILE A 148 -4.09 2.63 10.04
N GLU A 149 -3.79 3.75 10.69
CA GLU A 149 -4.72 4.45 11.56
C GLU A 149 -5.56 5.49 10.79
N PRO A 150 -6.79 5.80 11.26
CA PRO A 150 -7.39 5.29 12.49
C PRO A 150 -7.93 3.87 12.34
N ILE A 151 -7.75 3.04 13.37
CA ILE A 151 -8.44 1.75 13.44
C ILE A 151 -9.95 2.03 13.47
N PRO A 152 -10.76 1.38 12.61
CA PRO A 152 -12.21 1.59 12.62
C PRO A 152 -12.79 1.36 14.02
N ILE A 153 -13.58 2.32 14.50
CA ILE A 153 -14.29 2.25 15.78
C ILE A 153 -15.80 2.40 15.58
N GLY A 154 -16.59 2.06 16.61
CA GLY A 154 -18.03 2.27 16.60
C GLY A 154 -18.72 1.53 15.46
N GLN A 155 -19.51 2.26 14.66
CA GLN A 155 -20.26 1.66 13.55
C GLN A 155 -19.36 1.12 12.45
N ALA A 156 -18.27 1.82 12.11
CA ALA A 156 -17.33 1.36 11.08
C ALA A 156 -16.68 0.01 11.47
N ALA A 157 -16.39 -0.19 12.75
CA ALA A 157 -15.89 -1.48 13.25
C ALA A 157 -16.95 -2.58 13.10
N LYS A 158 -18.21 -2.29 13.45
CA LYS A 158 -19.33 -3.23 13.32
C LYS A 158 -19.55 -3.61 11.86
N ASP A 159 -19.54 -2.64 10.96
CA ASP A 159 -19.73 -2.86 9.53
C ASP A 159 -18.60 -3.74 8.97
N TYR A 160 -17.36 -3.48 9.36
CA TYR A 160 -16.22 -4.33 8.97
C TYR A 160 -16.38 -5.77 9.45
N ILE A 161 -16.73 -5.96 10.73
CA ILE A 161 -16.96 -7.30 11.30
C ILE A 161 -18.09 -7.99 10.53
N ASN A 162 -19.22 -7.32 10.30
CA ASN A 162 -20.39 -7.90 9.65
C ASN A 162 -20.14 -8.25 8.17
N LEU A 163 -19.39 -7.42 7.45
CA LEU A 163 -19.14 -7.63 6.01
C LEU A 163 -18.05 -8.67 5.75
N TYR A 164 -16.95 -8.64 6.52
CA TYR A 164 -15.75 -9.39 6.17
C TYR A 164 -15.41 -10.54 7.13
N VAL A 165 -15.85 -10.49 8.39
CA VAL A 165 -15.48 -11.48 9.42
C VAL A 165 -16.65 -12.44 9.70
N ALA A 166 -17.82 -11.89 10.00
CA ALA A 166 -18.99 -12.63 10.47
C ALA A 166 -19.45 -13.73 9.49
N PRO A 167 -19.46 -13.55 8.16
CA PRO A 167 -19.94 -14.60 7.26
C PRO A 167 -19.15 -15.92 7.39
N THR A 168 -17.82 -15.81 7.45
CA THR A 168 -16.94 -16.98 7.57
C THR A 168 -16.89 -17.48 9.01
N LEU A 169 -16.80 -16.57 9.99
CA LEU A 169 -16.69 -16.93 11.39
C LEU A 169 -17.96 -17.61 11.91
N LEU A 170 -19.14 -17.11 11.54
CA LEU A 170 -20.41 -17.72 11.95
C LEU A 170 -20.55 -19.14 11.40
N GLN A 171 -20.13 -19.37 10.16
CA GLN A 171 -20.10 -20.71 9.58
C GLN A 171 -19.14 -21.62 10.35
N GLY A 172 -17.91 -21.15 10.63
CA GLY A 172 -16.94 -21.93 11.41
C GLY A 172 -17.40 -22.26 12.82
N LEU A 173 -18.02 -21.31 13.52
CA LEU A 173 -18.61 -21.53 14.84
C LEU A 173 -19.78 -22.52 14.79
N THR A 174 -20.59 -22.47 13.74
CA THR A 174 -21.70 -23.42 13.52
C THR A 174 -21.17 -24.84 13.34
N GLU A 175 -20.13 -25.01 12.53
CA GLU A 175 -19.50 -26.33 12.32
C GLU A 175 -18.77 -26.83 13.58
N LEU A 176 -18.11 -25.94 14.33
CA LEU A 176 -17.47 -26.28 15.59
C LEU A 176 -18.47 -26.87 16.60
N CYS A 177 -19.67 -26.28 16.70
CA CYS A 177 -20.74 -26.77 17.58
C CYS A 177 -21.29 -28.14 17.17
N LYS A 178 -21.20 -28.49 15.88
CA LYS A 178 -21.61 -29.82 15.37
C LYS A 178 -20.55 -30.88 15.67
N GLU A 179 -19.29 -30.59 15.34
CA GLU A 179 -18.18 -31.54 15.42
C GLU A 179 -17.72 -31.81 16.86
N LYS A 180 -17.77 -30.79 17.74
CA LYS A 180 -17.33 -30.87 19.15
C LYS A 180 -15.95 -31.53 19.33
N PRO A 181 -14.91 -31.00 18.66
CA PRO A 181 -13.55 -31.53 18.76
C PRO A 181 -12.99 -31.38 20.19
N PRO A 182 -12.00 -32.20 20.57
CA PRO A 182 -11.36 -32.10 21.89
C PRO A 182 -10.64 -30.77 22.12
N ASP A 183 -10.10 -30.15 21.07
CA ASP A 183 -9.54 -28.79 21.10
C ASP A 183 -10.33 -27.87 20.14
N PRO A 184 -11.32 -27.12 20.65
CA PRO A 184 -12.15 -26.26 19.81
C PRO A 184 -11.41 -25.06 19.22
N TYR A 185 -10.35 -24.58 19.87
CA TYR A 185 -9.60 -23.41 19.39
C TYR A 185 -8.73 -23.77 18.19
N LEU A 186 -7.95 -24.84 18.32
CA LEU A 186 -7.07 -25.30 17.24
C LEU A 186 -7.91 -25.74 16.04
N TRP A 187 -8.99 -26.49 16.29
CA TRP A 187 -9.88 -26.93 15.23
C TRP A 187 -10.52 -25.75 14.48
N LEU A 188 -11.01 -24.74 15.19
CA LEU A 188 -11.60 -23.56 14.55
C LEU A 188 -10.55 -22.77 13.75
N ALA A 189 -9.33 -22.64 14.27
CA ALA A 189 -8.24 -21.99 13.55
C ALA A 189 -7.93 -22.72 12.22
N ASP A 190 -7.79 -24.04 12.26
CA ASP A 190 -7.56 -24.86 11.06
C ASP A 190 -8.75 -24.77 10.09
N TRP A 191 -9.98 -24.81 10.61
CA TRP A 191 -11.19 -24.67 9.81
C TRP A 191 -11.24 -23.33 9.09
N LEU A 192 -10.94 -22.22 9.79
CA LEU A 192 -10.91 -20.88 9.22
C LEU A 192 -9.81 -20.74 8.18
N MET A 193 -8.63 -21.32 8.41
CA MET A 193 -7.53 -21.32 7.45
C MET A 193 -7.89 -22.07 6.16
N LYS A 194 -8.60 -23.21 6.28
CA LYS A 194 -9.05 -24.03 5.15
C LYS A 194 -10.23 -23.43 4.38
N ASN A 195 -11.07 -22.64 5.06
CA ASN A 195 -12.29 -22.05 4.49
C ASN A 195 -12.20 -20.53 4.32
N ASN A 196 -10.99 -19.98 4.27
CA ASN A 196 -10.80 -18.55 4.05
C ASN A 196 -11.28 -18.17 2.64
N PRO A 197 -12.31 -17.30 2.50
CA PRO A 197 -12.83 -16.91 1.18
C PRO A 197 -11.83 -16.11 0.34
N ASN A 198 -10.80 -15.55 0.98
CA ASN A 198 -9.76 -14.76 0.33
C ASN A 198 -8.53 -15.60 -0.07
N LYS A 199 -8.54 -16.92 0.18
CA LYS A 199 -7.49 -17.83 -0.29
C LYS A 199 -8.09 -18.89 -1.22
N PRO A 200 -7.47 -19.15 -2.38
CA PRO A 200 -7.89 -20.27 -3.22
C PRO A 200 -7.72 -21.58 -2.45
N LYS A 201 -8.69 -22.49 -2.59
CA LYS A 201 -8.58 -23.85 -2.05
C LYS A 201 -7.57 -24.61 -2.91
N LEU A 202 -6.36 -24.81 -2.36
CA LEU A 202 -5.34 -25.61 -3.02
C LEU A 202 -5.75 -27.10 -2.94
N CYS A 203 -6.39 -27.59 -4.00
CA CYS A 203 -6.58 -29.03 -4.18
C CYS A 203 -5.28 -29.60 -4.74
N HIS A 204 -4.53 -30.33 -3.92
CA HIS A 204 -3.45 -31.18 -4.42
C HIS A 204 -4.08 -32.35 -5.18
N PHE A 205 -4.29 -32.20 -6.48
CA PHE A 205 -4.45 -33.36 -7.34
C PHE A 205 -3.08 -34.03 -7.46
N PRO A 206 -2.95 -35.33 -7.17
CA PRO A 206 -1.72 -36.04 -7.51
C PRO A 206 -1.53 -35.90 -9.02
N VAL A 207 -0.40 -35.34 -9.42
CA VAL A 207 0.02 -35.35 -10.82
C VAL A 207 0.18 -36.83 -11.19
N THR A 208 -0.83 -37.39 -11.85
CA THR A 208 -0.67 -38.65 -12.55
C THR A 208 0.31 -38.38 -13.68
N GLU A 209 1.55 -38.84 -13.52
CA GLU A 209 2.47 -38.97 -14.65
C GLU A 209 1.75 -39.83 -15.69
N GLU A 210 1.42 -39.24 -16.84
CA GLU A 210 0.98 -39.99 -17.99
C GLU A 210 2.12 -40.92 -18.45
N PRO A 211 1.80 -42.17 -18.83
CA PRO A 211 2.79 -43.20 -19.15
C PRO A 211 3.63 -42.91 -20.39
#